data_AF-A0A1Y2BB03-F1
#
_entry.id   AF-A0A1Y2BB03-F1
#
_cell.length_a   1.000
_cell.length_b   1.000
_cell.length_c   1.000
_cell.angle_alpha   90.00
_cell.angle_beta   90.00
_cell.angle_gamma   90.00
#
_symmetry.space_group_name_H-M   'P 1'
#
loop_
_entity.id
_entity.type
_entity.pdbx_description
1 polymer ?
#
loop_
_entity_poly.entity_id
_entity_poly.type
_entity_poly.pdbx_seq_one_letter_code
_entity_poly.pdbx_strand_id
1 'polypeptide(L)'
;MKIKNLNLLSLLVPVALLNLKKAYAIDHFLANTTRPELFEITDFKIPTFTVHMTEEDYNNCFLVAQCEKDTHPNYMRRNEECYTAPWVNLNSALSKVIENKYIDIDALKKSNDYELVEKAIDKTNDFNITLPEFENIITSYSNFTLEEIFTSPYGIAKVPSNSNFNITNPSLTYELDGEVKNFKKVKVTI
;
A
#
# COMPACT_ATOMS: atom_id res chain seq x y z
N MET A 1 47.92 16.04 -65.91
CA MET A 1 46.64 15.53 -65.36
C MET A 1 46.80 15.43 -63.84
N LYS A 2 46.41 16.47 -63.12
CA LYS A 2 46.46 16.58 -61.66
C LYS A 2 45.04 16.93 -61.19
N ILE A 3 44.76 16.69 -59.91
CA ILE A 3 43.50 16.98 -59.18
C ILE A 3 42.54 15.78 -59.14
N LYS A 4 42.83 14.78 -58.29
CA LYS A 4 41.80 13.90 -57.71
C LYS A 4 41.98 13.58 -56.21
N ASN A 5 43.09 13.96 -55.59
CA ASN A 5 43.39 13.57 -54.19
C ASN A 5 43.15 14.66 -53.14
N LEU A 6 42.73 15.87 -53.52
CA LEU A 6 42.53 16.97 -52.55
C LEU A 6 41.16 16.92 -51.83
N ASN A 7 40.15 16.30 -52.45
CA ASN A 7 38.77 16.29 -51.90
C ASN A 7 38.55 15.22 -50.82
N LEU A 8 39.41 14.20 -50.73
CA LEU A 8 39.28 13.16 -49.70
C LEU A 8 39.84 13.64 -48.35
N LEU A 9 40.91 14.45 -48.39
CA LEU A 9 41.52 15.01 -47.18
C LEU A 9 40.63 16.07 -46.52
N SER A 10 39.90 16.88 -47.31
CA SER A 10 39.03 17.94 -46.77
C SER A 10 37.78 17.41 -46.07
N LEU A 11 37.39 16.15 -46.33
CA LEU A 11 36.25 15.49 -45.67
C LEU A 11 36.63 14.72 -44.41
N LEU A 12 37.89 14.27 -44.28
CA LEU A 12 38.37 13.54 -43.09
C LEU A 12 38.73 14.47 -41.92
N VAL A 13 39.20 15.69 -42.20
CA VAL A 13 39.57 16.68 -41.17
C VAL A 13 38.37 17.12 -40.31
N PRO A 14 37.18 17.46 -40.85
CA PRO A 14 36.03 17.82 -40.01
C PRO A 14 35.47 16.63 -39.22
N VAL A 15 35.52 15.40 -39.75
CA VAL A 15 35.03 14.19 -39.05
C VAL A 15 35.96 13.79 -37.90
N ALA A 16 37.27 13.97 -38.03
CA ALA A 16 38.23 13.78 -36.94
C ALA A 16 38.11 14.89 -35.88
N LEU A 17 37.86 16.15 -36.27
CA LEU A 17 37.67 17.27 -35.36
C LEU A 17 36.33 17.24 -34.61
N LEU A 18 35.27 16.68 -35.21
CA LEU A 18 33.97 16.51 -34.56
C LEU A 18 33.99 15.43 -33.46
N ASN A 19 34.91 14.46 -33.52
CA ASN A 19 35.05 13.40 -32.50
C ASN A 19 36.06 13.72 -31.39
N LEU A 20 36.85 14.80 -31.53
CA LEU A 20 37.78 15.25 -30.48
C LEU A 20 37.13 16.16 -29.44
N LYS A 21 35.92 16.67 -29.70
CA LYS A 21 35.05 17.15 -28.62
C LYS A 21 34.44 15.94 -27.92
N LYS A 22 35.28 15.17 -27.22
CA LYS A 22 34.81 14.45 -26.05
C LYS A 22 34.08 15.49 -25.22
N ALA A 23 32.78 15.33 -25.07
CA ALA A 23 31.96 16.19 -24.23
C ALA A 23 32.44 16.02 -22.79
N TYR A 24 33.48 16.78 -22.42
CA TYR A 24 33.79 17.13 -21.05
C TYR A 24 32.67 18.07 -20.60
N ALA A 25 31.48 17.50 -20.40
CA ALA A 25 30.45 18.14 -19.62
C ALA A 25 30.95 18.09 -18.17
N ILE A 26 31.77 19.07 -17.83
CA ILE A 26 32.16 19.37 -16.46
C ILE A 26 30.91 19.92 -15.80
N ASP A 27 30.32 19.17 -14.89
CA ASP A 27 29.19 19.65 -14.11
C ASP A 27 29.72 20.52 -12.97
N HIS A 28 29.57 21.83 -13.13
CA HIS A 28 29.99 22.81 -12.13
C HIS A 28 29.20 22.71 -10.80
N PHE A 29 28.02 22.06 -10.82
CA PHE A 29 27.21 21.83 -9.64
C PHE A 29 27.84 20.79 -8.69
N LEU A 30 28.67 19.88 -9.21
CA LEU A 30 29.24 18.75 -8.46
C LEU A 30 30.77 18.70 -8.52
N ALA A 31 31.40 19.86 -8.29
CA ALA A 31 32.83 19.96 -7.96
C ALA A 31 33.80 19.24 -8.93
N ASN A 32 33.66 19.47 -10.24
CA ASN A 32 34.68 19.12 -11.24
C ASN A 32 34.91 17.61 -11.47
N THR A 33 33.93 16.74 -11.16
CA THR A 33 34.04 15.29 -11.47
C THR A 33 33.57 14.98 -12.89
N THR A 34 34.12 13.93 -13.51
CA THR A 34 33.70 13.50 -14.85
C THR A 34 32.44 12.63 -14.75
N ARG A 35 31.57 12.66 -15.76
CA ARG A 35 30.36 11.83 -15.82
C ARG A 35 30.64 10.33 -15.56
N PRO A 36 31.70 9.70 -16.08
CA PRO A 36 32.03 8.31 -15.75
C PRO A 36 32.34 8.07 -14.28
N GLU A 37 33.07 8.97 -13.60
CA GLU A 37 33.30 8.88 -12.15
C GLU A 37 32.00 9.01 -11.38
N LEU A 38 31.09 9.88 -11.83
CA LEU A 38 29.76 10.02 -11.25
C LEU A 38 28.94 8.73 -11.38
N PHE A 39 29.00 8.08 -12.54
CA PHE A 39 28.40 6.77 -12.78
C PHE A 39 29.05 5.67 -11.91
N GLU A 40 30.37 5.66 -11.74
CA GLU A 40 31.03 4.69 -10.87
C GLU A 40 30.64 4.83 -9.39
N ILE A 41 30.45 6.06 -8.91
CA ILE A 41 30.09 6.35 -7.52
C ILE A 41 28.59 6.10 -7.26
N THR A 42 27.71 6.36 -8.23
CA THR A 42 26.25 6.33 -8.03
C THR A 42 25.56 5.08 -8.58
N ASP A 43 26.10 4.42 -9.60
CA ASP A 43 25.39 3.38 -10.37
C ASP A 43 25.76 1.93 -9.95
N PHE A 44 26.87 1.72 -9.20
CA PHE A 44 27.28 0.39 -8.74
C PHE A 44 27.11 0.13 -7.24
N LYS A 45 26.74 1.15 -6.48
CA LYS A 45 26.67 1.10 -5.01
C LYS A 45 25.22 1.30 -4.58
N ILE A 46 24.45 0.23 -4.65
CA ILE A 46 23.03 0.25 -4.25
C ILE A 46 22.96 -0.05 -2.74
N PRO A 47 22.46 0.89 -1.92
CA PRO A 47 22.31 0.63 -0.50
C PRO A 47 21.19 -0.37 -0.23
N THR A 48 21.40 -1.25 0.73
CA THR A 48 20.35 -2.10 1.28
C THR A 48 19.69 -1.39 2.45
N PHE A 49 18.37 -1.25 2.39
CA PHE A 49 17.55 -0.72 3.46
C PHE A 49 16.74 -1.86 4.09
N THR A 50 16.99 -2.14 5.37
CA THR A 50 16.25 -3.15 6.13
C THR A 50 15.43 -2.46 7.21
N VAL A 51 14.10 -2.52 7.08
CA VAL A 51 13.19 -2.02 8.11
C VAL A 51 12.90 -3.15 9.10
N HIS A 52 13.22 -2.92 10.37
CA HIS A 52 12.88 -3.82 11.46
C HIS A 52 11.60 -3.33 12.13
N MET A 53 10.63 -4.23 12.22
CA MET A 53 9.34 -4.01 12.87
C MET A 53 8.97 -5.26 13.68
N THR A 54 7.95 -5.15 14.53
CA THR A 54 7.44 -6.31 15.27
C THR A 54 6.78 -7.31 14.32
N GLU A 55 6.72 -8.58 14.72
CA GLU A 55 6.00 -9.60 13.94
C GLU A 55 4.51 -9.26 13.80
N GLU A 56 3.91 -8.68 14.84
CA GLU A 56 2.53 -8.19 14.82
C GLU A 56 2.33 -7.10 13.77
N ASP A 57 3.20 -6.08 13.75
CA ASP A 57 3.13 -4.99 12.76
C ASP A 57 3.35 -5.52 11.33
N TYR A 58 4.27 -6.47 11.17
CA TYR A 58 4.50 -7.12 9.88
C TYR A 58 3.24 -7.85 9.41
N ASN A 59 2.68 -8.74 10.23
CA ASN A 59 1.49 -9.52 9.88
C ASN A 59 0.29 -8.62 9.58
N ASN A 60 0.09 -7.57 10.39
CA ASN A 60 -0.96 -6.58 10.17
C ASN A 60 -0.79 -5.83 8.85
N CYS A 61 0.45 -5.50 8.43
CA CYS A 61 0.71 -4.88 7.14
C CYS A 61 0.31 -5.79 5.96
N PHE A 62 0.61 -7.09 6.05
CA PHE A 62 0.19 -8.07 5.05
C PHE A 62 -1.32 -8.24 5.03
N LEU A 63 -1.94 -8.30 6.20
CA LEU A 63 -3.39 -8.42 6.33
C LEU A 63 -4.11 -7.24 5.66
N VAL A 64 -3.64 -6.00 5.87
CA VAL A 64 -4.20 -4.81 5.20
C VAL A 64 -4.18 -4.98 3.67
N ALA A 65 -3.02 -5.28 3.09
CA ALA A 65 -2.88 -5.44 1.65
C ALA A 65 -3.76 -6.57 1.09
N GLN A 66 -3.88 -7.67 1.84
CA GLN A 66 -4.75 -8.78 1.48
C GLN A 66 -6.23 -8.36 1.53
N CYS A 67 -6.65 -7.63 2.57
CA CYS A 67 -8.01 -7.15 2.71
C CYS A 67 -8.38 -6.10 1.67
N GLU A 68 -7.48 -5.18 1.32
CA GLU A 68 -7.71 -4.22 0.21
C GLU A 68 -7.99 -4.96 -1.11
N LYS A 69 -7.24 -6.02 -1.39
CA LYS A 69 -7.46 -6.85 -2.58
C LYS A 69 -8.76 -7.65 -2.51
N ASP A 70 -9.01 -8.35 -1.41
CA ASP A 70 -10.13 -9.29 -1.29
C ASP A 70 -11.48 -8.57 -1.16
N THR A 71 -11.51 -7.38 -0.55
CA THR A 71 -12.71 -6.52 -0.43
C THR A 71 -12.96 -5.63 -1.66
N HIS A 72 -12.08 -5.69 -2.66
CA HIS A 72 -12.28 -4.93 -3.89
C HIS A 72 -13.48 -5.49 -4.68
N PRO A 73 -14.37 -4.66 -5.24
CA PRO A 73 -15.61 -5.09 -5.91
C PRO A 73 -15.42 -6.07 -7.08
N ASN A 74 -14.24 -6.10 -7.69
CA ASN A 74 -13.94 -7.02 -8.78
C ASN A 74 -13.52 -8.43 -8.31
N TYR A 75 -13.17 -8.61 -7.04
CA TYR A 75 -12.71 -9.90 -6.51
C TYR A 75 -13.70 -10.50 -5.51
N MET A 76 -14.21 -9.69 -4.56
CA MET A 76 -15.22 -10.07 -3.55
C MET A 76 -14.98 -11.45 -2.95
N ARG A 77 -13.76 -11.69 -2.48
CA ARG A 77 -13.36 -13.00 -1.97
C ARG A 77 -13.72 -13.11 -0.49
N ARG A 78 -14.34 -14.23 -0.10
CA ARG A 78 -14.57 -14.56 1.32
C ARG A 78 -13.23 -14.65 2.05
N ASN A 79 -13.05 -13.82 3.07
CA ASN A 79 -11.86 -13.79 3.91
C ASN A 79 -12.23 -13.42 5.34
N GLU A 80 -12.33 -14.43 6.20
CA GLU A 80 -12.73 -14.26 7.60
C GLU A 80 -11.72 -13.43 8.39
N GLU A 81 -10.42 -13.55 8.10
CA GLU A 81 -9.38 -12.75 8.75
C GLU A 81 -9.60 -11.25 8.51
N CYS A 82 -10.11 -10.88 7.34
CA CYS A 82 -10.47 -9.49 7.03
C CYS A 82 -11.74 -9.03 7.75
N TYR A 83 -12.72 -9.91 7.92
CA TYR A 83 -13.98 -9.59 8.61
C TYR A 83 -13.83 -9.54 10.13
N THR A 84 -12.77 -10.16 10.67
CA THR A 84 -12.42 -10.12 12.09
C THR A 84 -11.10 -9.40 12.36
N ALA A 85 -10.62 -8.61 11.40
CA ALA A 85 -9.37 -7.89 11.56
C ALA A 85 -9.45 -6.88 12.73
N PRO A 86 -8.32 -6.46 13.33
CA PRO A 86 -8.32 -5.58 14.51
C PRO A 86 -9.03 -4.23 14.32
N TRP A 87 -9.17 -3.76 13.08
CA TRP A 87 -9.87 -2.52 12.73
C TRP A 87 -11.36 -2.72 12.43
N VAL A 88 -11.85 -3.97 12.40
CA VAL A 88 -13.25 -4.27 12.15
C VAL A 88 -14.00 -4.39 13.47
N ASN A 89 -15.00 -3.53 13.63
CA ASN A 89 -15.97 -3.63 14.71
C ASN A 89 -17.33 -3.99 14.11
N LEU A 90 -17.80 -5.21 14.35
CA LEU A 90 -19.03 -5.73 13.76
C LEU A 90 -20.28 -4.98 14.24
N ASN A 91 -20.32 -4.52 15.50
CA ASN A 91 -21.42 -3.69 15.99
C ASN A 91 -21.49 -2.35 15.23
N SER A 92 -20.35 -1.71 15.01
CA SER A 92 -20.26 -0.47 14.23
C SER A 92 -20.62 -0.71 12.76
N ALA A 93 -20.19 -1.85 12.19
CA ALA A 93 -20.58 -2.25 10.85
C ALA A 93 -22.10 -2.44 10.76
N LEU A 94 -22.71 -3.09 11.76
CA LEU A 94 -24.16 -3.31 11.84
C LEU A 94 -24.94 -1.99 11.96
N SER A 95 -24.48 -1.06 12.80
CA SER A 95 -25.05 0.30 12.85
C SER A 95 -25.05 0.95 11.47
N LYS A 96 -23.93 0.88 10.73
CA LYS A 96 -23.85 1.46 9.38
C LYS A 96 -24.75 0.76 8.37
N VAL A 97 -24.87 -0.56 8.46
CA VAL A 97 -25.79 -1.35 7.60
C VAL A 97 -27.23 -0.86 7.79
N ILE A 98 -27.63 -0.61 9.03
CA ILE A 98 -28.96 -0.08 9.38
C ILE A 98 -29.10 1.37 8.92
N GLU A 99 -28.14 2.24 9.23
CA GLU A 99 -28.13 3.66 8.87
C GLU A 99 -28.23 3.87 7.35
N ASN A 100 -27.51 3.05 6.59
CA ASN A 100 -27.50 3.07 5.12
C ASN A 100 -28.68 2.30 4.49
N LYS A 101 -29.54 1.67 5.31
CA LYS A 101 -30.71 0.90 4.87
C LYS A 101 -30.35 -0.25 3.93
N TYR A 102 -29.24 -0.93 4.19
CA TYR A 102 -28.83 -2.11 3.44
C TYR A 102 -29.64 -3.37 3.82
N ILE A 103 -30.35 -3.34 4.95
CA ILE A 103 -31.28 -4.39 5.40
C ILE A 103 -32.71 -3.85 5.56
N ASP A 104 -33.70 -4.74 5.47
CA ASP A 104 -35.11 -4.48 5.75
C ASP A 104 -35.35 -4.42 7.27
N ILE A 105 -35.37 -3.19 7.79
CA ILE A 105 -35.59 -2.89 9.20
C ILE A 105 -37.01 -3.29 9.65
N ASP A 106 -38.01 -3.21 8.77
CA ASP A 106 -39.40 -3.50 9.14
C ASP A 106 -39.63 -5.00 9.29
N ALA A 107 -38.94 -5.82 8.49
CA ALA A 107 -38.86 -7.26 8.68
C ALA A 107 -38.09 -7.62 9.96
N LEU A 108 -36.92 -6.99 10.17
CA LEU A 108 -36.09 -7.23 11.36
C LEU A 108 -36.85 -6.98 12.66
N LYS A 109 -37.59 -5.86 12.78
CA LYS A 109 -38.38 -5.50 13.98
C LYS A 109 -39.44 -6.51 14.39
N LYS A 110 -39.83 -7.41 13.48
CA LYS A 110 -40.84 -8.46 13.72
C LYS A 110 -40.21 -9.82 14.03
N SER A 111 -38.88 -9.89 14.06
CA SER A 111 -38.11 -11.12 14.25
C SER A 111 -37.53 -11.24 15.65
N ASN A 112 -37.05 -12.44 15.99
CA ASN A 112 -36.29 -12.67 17.22
C ASN A 112 -34.88 -12.05 17.18
N ASP A 113 -34.35 -11.73 15.99
CA ASP A 113 -33.02 -11.13 15.83
C ASP A 113 -33.02 -9.66 16.24
N TYR A 114 -34.19 -9.02 16.37
CA TYR A 114 -34.29 -7.63 16.77
C TYR A 114 -33.65 -7.35 18.15
N GLU A 115 -33.85 -8.26 19.12
CA GLU A 115 -33.26 -8.11 20.45
C GLU A 115 -31.73 -8.19 20.41
N LEU A 116 -31.18 -9.07 19.57
CA LEU A 116 -29.75 -9.19 19.35
C LEU A 116 -29.18 -7.90 18.74
N VAL A 117 -29.87 -7.36 17.72
CA VAL A 117 -29.48 -6.10 17.07
C VAL A 117 -29.54 -4.93 18.04
N GLU A 118 -30.60 -4.79 18.83
CA GLU A 118 -30.72 -3.72 19.83
C GLU A 118 -29.58 -3.77 20.85
N LYS A 119 -29.23 -4.96 21.36
CA LYS A 119 -28.08 -5.12 22.27
C LYS A 119 -26.75 -4.75 21.62
N ALA A 120 -26.58 -5.07 20.34
CA ALA A 120 -25.34 -4.81 19.61
C ALA A 120 -25.12 -3.32 19.31
N ILE A 121 -26.19 -2.58 19.00
CA ILE A 121 -26.09 -1.15 18.66
C ILE A 121 -26.15 -0.23 19.89
N ASP A 122 -26.59 -0.75 21.04
CA ASP A 122 -26.61 -0.01 22.30
C ASP A 122 -25.19 0.21 22.83
N LYS A 123 -24.74 1.46 22.82
CA LYS A 123 -23.41 1.89 23.28
C LYS A 123 -23.18 1.70 24.78
N THR A 124 -24.21 1.36 25.55
CA THR A 124 -24.10 1.13 26.99
C THR A 124 -23.80 -0.34 27.36
N ASN A 125 -23.88 -1.26 26.38
CA ASN A 125 -23.60 -2.67 26.58
C ASN A 125 -22.25 -3.08 25.99
N ASP A 126 -21.48 -3.90 26.71
CA ASP A 126 -20.22 -4.50 26.23
C ASP A 126 -20.43 -5.73 25.33
N PHE A 127 -21.61 -5.85 24.73
CA PHE A 127 -21.96 -7.00 23.90
C PHE A 127 -21.32 -6.86 22.51
N ASN A 128 -20.54 -7.86 22.08
CA ASN A 128 -19.96 -7.90 20.75
C ASN A 128 -20.58 -9.03 19.95
N ILE A 129 -21.20 -8.72 18.80
CA ILE A 129 -21.72 -9.76 17.91
C ILE A 129 -20.59 -10.56 17.29
N THR A 130 -20.87 -11.83 17.06
CA THR A 130 -19.97 -12.73 16.32
C THR A 130 -20.17 -12.58 14.82
N LEU A 131 -19.17 -12.98 14.03
CA LEU A 131 -19.26 -12.97 12.57
C LEU A 131 -20.45 -13.81 12.03
N PRO A 132 -20.75 -15.02 12.53
CA PRO A 132 -21.90 -15.78 12.08
C PRO A 132 -23.24 -15.12 12.40
N GLU A 133 -23.36 -14.47 13.57
CA GLU A 133 -24.57 -13.71 13.93
C GLU A 133 -24.75 -12.51 12.98
N PHE A 134 -23.67 -11.78 12.71
CA PHE A 134 -23.69 -10.69 11.74
C PHE A 134 -24.10 -11.18 10.35
N GLU A 135 -23.46 -12.25 9.84
CA GLU A 135 -23.78 -12.84 8.55
C GLU A 135 -25.25 -13.27 8.47
N ASN A 136 -25.78 -13.93 9.51
CA ASN A 136 -27.16 -14.34 9.57
C ASN A 136 -28.13 -13.14 9.46
N ILE A 137 -27.84 -12.03 10.13
CA ILE A 137 -28.64 -10.80 10.01
C ILE A 137 -28.59 -10.26 8.58
N ILE A 138 -27.39 -10.18 7.97
CA ILE A 138 -27.26 -9.67 6.60
C ILE A 138 -28.04 -10.54 5.62
N THR A 139 -27.85 -11.85 5.65
CA THR A 139 -28.48 -12.76 4.67
C THR A 139 -29.98 -12.92 4.89
N SER A 140 -30.48 -12.74 6.11
CA SER A 140 -31.91 -12.91 6.42
C SER A 140 -32.73 -11.66 6.08
N TYR A 141 -32.13 -10.47 6.21
CA TYR A 141 -32.84 -9.20 6.07
C TYR A 141 -32.32 -8.35 4.90
N SER A 142 -31.48 -8.87 4.01
CA SER A 142 -31.10 -8.19 2.78
C SER A 142 -30.93 -9.17 1.62
N ASN A 143 -30.61 -8.62 0.45
CA ASN A 143 -30.21 -9.41 -0.72
C ASN A 143 -28.68 -9.52 -0.85
N PHE A 144 -27.92 -9.07 0.15
CA PHE A 144 -26.46 -9.10 0.12
C PHE A 144 -25.92 -10.39 0.72
N THR A 145 -24.79 -10.84 0.19
CA THR A 145 -23.92 -11.79 0.89
C THR A 145 -22.97 -11.05 1.84
N LEU A 146 -22.30 -11.80 2.72
CA LEU A 146 -21.27 -11.26 3.61
C LEU A 146 -20.12 -10.63 2.81
N GLU A 147 -19.69 -11.28 1.74
CA GLU A 147 -18.60 -10.82 0.88
C GLU A 147 -18.96 -9.51 0.18
N GLU A 148 -20.20 -9.39 -0.31
CA GLU A 148 -20.70 -8.20 -0.99
C GLU A 148 -20.74 -7.00 -0.04
N ILE A 149 -21.36 -7.16 1.14
CA ILE A 149 -21.56 -6.03 2.06
C ILE A 149 -20.23 -5.51 2.63
N PHE A 150 -19.22 -6.35 2.74
CA PHE A 150 -17.87 -5.96 3.17
C PHE A 150 -17.02 -5.32 2.07
N THR A 151 -17.51 -5.22 0.83
CA THR A 151 -16.75 -4.54 -0.22
C THR A 151 -16.58 -3.06 0.05
N SER A 152 -15.47 -2.50 -0.45
CA SER A 152 -15.10 -1.11 -0.19
C SER A 152 -16.20 -0.06 -0.48
N PRO A 153 -17.04 -0.19 -1.52
CA PRO A 153 -18.10 0.78 -1.81
C PRO A 153 -19.19 0.90 -0.72
N TYR A 154 -19.51 -0.18 -0.01
CA TYR A 154 -20.54 -0.13 1.04
C TYR A 154 -20.04 0.51 2.34
N GLY A 155 -18.72 0.50 2.57
CA GLY A 155 -18.08 1.30 3.61
C GLY A 155 -18.42 0.91 5.06
N ILE A 156 -18.96 -0.30 5.29
CA ILE A 156 -19.38 -0.75 6.63
C ILE A 156 -18.16 -0.96 7.55
N ALA A 157 -17.07 -1.47 7.00
CA ALA A 157 -15.79 -1.67 7.67
C ALA A 157 -14.68 -1.20 6.73
N LYS A 158 -14.06 -0.07 7.05
CA LYS A 158 -13.04 0.52 6.19
C LYS A 158 -11.70 -0.12 6.51
N VAL A 159 -11.09 -0.77 5.51
CA VAL A 159 -9.68 -1.18 5.60
C VAL A 159 -8.84 0.09 5.80
N PRO A 160 -7.99 0.16 6.83
CA PRO A 160 -7.15 1.32 7.07
C PRO A 160 -6.25 1.52 5.86
N SER A 161 -6.16 2.76 5.37
CA SER A 161 -5.23 3.06 4.29
C SER A 161 -3.80 2.89 4.77
N ASN A 162 -2.95 2.44 3.87
CA ASN A 162 -1.51 2.18 4.09
C ASN A 162 -0.78 3.41 4.68
N SER A 163 -1.31 4.62 4.43
CA SER A 163 -0.85 5.89 5.00
C SER A 163 -1.05 6.05 6.52
N ASN A 164 -1.89 5.23 7.16
CA ASN A 164 -2.25 5.32 8.58
C ASN A 164 -1.73 4.14 9.40
N PHE A 165 -0.91 3.27 8.80
CA PHE A 165 -0.31 2.14 9.49
C PHE A 165 0.78 2.61 10.45
N ASN A 166 0.47 2.63 11.75
CA ASN A 166 1.40 3.03 12.79
C ASN A 166 2.16 1.81 13.29
N ILE A 167 3.43 1.71 12.88
CA ILE A 167 4.34 0.66 13.33
C ILE A 167 4.89 1.02 14.71
N THR A 168 4.96 0.05 15.62
CA THR A 168 5.49 0.28 16.96
C THR A 168 7.02 0.22 16.95
N ASN A 169 7.67 1.35 17.24
CA ASN A 169 9.13 1.48 17.36
C ASN A 169 9.95 0.91 16.18
N PRO A 170 9.63 1.24 14.91
CA PRO A 170 10.41 0.73 13.79
C PRO A 170 11.85 1.26 13.82
N SER A 171 12.76 0.46 13.31
CA SER A 171 14.15 0.87 13.08
C SER A 171 14.59 0.54 11.66
N LEU A 172 15.62 1.21 11.19
CA LEU A 172 16.14 1.06 9.83
C LEU A 172 17.63 0.78 9.90
N THR A 173 18.06 -0.27 9.21
CA THR A 173 19.47 -0.50 8.89
C THR A 173 19.71 -0.07 7.44
N TYR A 174 20.72 0.77 7.24
CA TYR A 174 21.25 1.17 5.95
C TYR A 174 22.62 0.52 5.79
N GLU A 175 22.83 -0.21 4.71
CA GLU A 175 24.11 -0.83 4.39
C GLU A 175 24.56 -0.40 2.98
N LEU A 176 25.77 0.16 2.88
CA LEU A 176 26.41 0.49 1.61
C LEU A 176 27.89 0.15 1.70
N ASP A 177 28.40 -0.70 0.79
CA ASP A 177 29.81 -1.14 0.77
C ASP A 177 30.32 -1.69 2.11
N GLY A 178 29.45 -2.39 2.86
CA GLY A 178 29.77 -2.92 4.19
C GLY A 178 29.75 -1.87 5.32
N GLU A 179 29.52 -0.59 5.02
CA GLU A 179 29.23 0.41 6.05
C GLU A 179 27.76 0.28 6.50
N VAL A 180 27.56 -0.09 7.77
CA VAL A 180 26.24 -0.26 8.36
C VAL A 180 25.89 0.92 9.25
N LYS A 181 24.78 1.61 8.96
CA LYS A 181 24.20 2.67 9.79
C LYS A 181 22.84 2.23 10.33
N ASN A 182 22.62 2.45 11.62
CA ASN A 182 21.37 2.08 12.29
C ASN A 182 20.63 3.34 12.74
N PHE A 183 19.35 3.43 12.35
CA PHE A 183 18.45 4.51 12.71
C PHE A 183 17.33 3.96 13.59
N LYS A 184 17.19 4.51 14.80
CA LYS A 184 16.13 4.14 15.73
C LYS A 184 14.92 5.06 15.55
N LYS A 185 13.71 4.52 15.75
CA LYS A 185 12.45 5.28 15.75
C LYS A 185 12.21 6.04 14.44
N VAL A 186 12.31 5.33 13.32
CA VAL A 186 12.03 5.91 12.00
C VAL A 186 10.53 6.06 11.79
N LYS A 187 10.09 6.93 10.88
CA LYS A 187 8.70 6.92 10.40
C LYS A 187 8.66 6.09 9.12
N VAL A 188 7.81 5.08 9.09
CA VAL A 188 7.55 4.27 7.89
C VAL A 188 6.19 4.68 7.35
N THR A 189 6.09 4.85 6.04
CA THR A 189 4.83 5.09 5.34
C THR A 189 4.88 4.24 4.09
N ILE A 190 3.85 3.42 3.89
CA ILE A 190 3.75 2.43 2.80
C ILE A 190 2.73 2.95 1.79
#